data_AF-A0A8H7GJ86-F1
#
_entry.id   AF-A0A8H7GJ86-F1
#
_cell.length_a   1.000
_cell.length_b   1.000
_cell.length_c   1.000
_cell.angle_alpha   90.00
_cell.angle_beta   90.00
_cell.angle_gamma   90.00
#
_symmetry.space_group_name_H-M   'P 1'
#
loop_
_entity.id
_entity.type
_entity.pdbx_description
1 polymer ?
#
loop_
_entity_poly.entity_id
_entity_poly.type
_entity_poly.pdbx_seq_one_letter_code
_entity_poly.pdbx_strand_id
1 'polypeptide(L)'
;MNEYQENAFNARKIRVDEFFYRFDLEHKARRLMPHPSGLACLCNRLYNPDEREPENLMHTCPRKDCRRAWHRGCLLSHGFVSNRPEEGRERFLKSDPDASGTLGTDSQPPRKKARIKGKGKRQQKASVEDEDESGDEGNVAFLATLPAPLVRAALQPILKPWPPSSPMVSGNVSRVINARRLVLQALKDGEVAEGWEEFVGLDGEDEDDMGGDDADEQEVERVMHADSGTKRKKSAANGRGAVIGKQTDVKSKDPELRLVCPLCLGPI
;
A
#
# COMPACT_ATOMS: atom_id res chain seq x y z
N MET A 1 -0.86 25.42 15.57
CA MET A 1 -0.70 23.99 15.24
C MET A 1 -0.70 23.87 13.73
N ASN A 2 0.29 23.21 13.15
CA ASN A 2 0.27 22.95 11.71
C ASN A 2 -0.82 21.91 11.43
N GLU A 3 -1.68 22.18 10.46
CA GLU A 3 -2.74 21.26 10.05
C GLU A 3 -2.10 20.10 9.29
N TYR A 4 -2.13 18.91 9.89
CA TYR A 4 -1.57 17.71 9.28
C TYR A 4 -2.52 17.18 8.20
N GLN A 5 -2.11 17.22 6.93
CA GLN A 5 -2.89 16.69 5.81
C GLN A 5 -2.52 15.24 5.50
N GLU A 6 -3.34 14.29 5.94
CA GLU A 6 -3.17 12.84 5.69
C GLU A 6 -3.06 12.44 4.21
N ASN A 7 -3.65 13.24 3.33
CA ASN A 7 -3.69 12.99 1.89
C ASN A 7 -2.58 13.73 1.15
N ALA A 8 -1.76 14.53 1.85
CA ALA A 8 -0.61 15.17 1.24
C ALA A 8 0.42 14.11 0.86
N PHE A 9 0.90 14.17 -0.38
CA PHE A 9 1.96 13.28 -0.85
C PHE A 9 3.21 13.46 0.02
N ASN A 10 3.63 14.71 0.20
CA ASN A 10 4.78 15.08 1.03
C ASN A 10 4.34 15.35 2.48
N ALA A 11 3.75 14.36 3.15
CA ALA A 11 3.44 14.52 4.56
C ALA A 11 4.74 14.65 5.38
N ARG A 12 4.78 15.63 6.28
CA ARG A 12 5.94 15.85 7.15
C ARG A 12 6.18 14.64 8.05
N LYS A 13 7.45 14.37 8.32
CA LYS A 13 7.90 13.47 9.40
C LYS A 13 7.42 14.05 10.76
N ILE A 14 6.67 13.27 11.53
CA ILE A 14 6.20 13.66 12.88
C ILE A 14 7.30 13.30 13.88
N ARG A 15 7.73 14.25 14.72
CA ARG A 15 8.77 13.96 15.72
C ARG A 15 8.20 13.13 16.88
N VAL A 16 9.07 12.50 17.67
CA VAL A 16 8.65 11.68 18.84
C VAL A 16 7.90 12.50 19.89
N ASP A 17 8.20 13.79 19.98
CA ASP A 17 7.56 14.77 20.87
C ASP A 17 6.34 15.48 20.24
N GLU A 18 5.96 15.11 19.02
CA GLU A 18 4.88 15.76 18.28
C GLU A 18 3.63 14.87 18.24
N PHE A 19 2.50 15.46 18.64
CA PHE A 19 1.19 14.84 18.50
C PHE A 19 0.53 15.28 17.19
N PHE A 20 -0.23 14.38 16.58
CA PHE A 20 -1.16 14.74 15.51
C PHE A 20 -2.59 14.44 15.94
N TYR A 21 -3.53 15.17 15.33
CA TYR A 21 -4.95 14.89 15.44
C TYR A 21 -5.56 14.97 14.03
N ARG A 22 -6.62 14.19 13.84
CA ARG A 22 -7.35 14.08 12.55
C ARG A 22 -8.76 14.64 12.64
N PHE A 23 -9.25 14.78 13.86
CA PHE A 23 -10.62 15.13 14.17
C PHE A 23 -10.63 16.09 15.35
N ASP A 24 -11.46 17.12 15.24
CA ASP A 24 -11.86 17.95 16.35
C ASP A 24 -12.99 17.26 17.11
N LEU A 25 -12.91 17.23 18.44
CA LEU A 25 -13.98 16.74 19.29
C LEU A 25 -14.89 17.89 19.71
N GLU A 26 -16.08 17.97 19.13
CA GLU A 26 -17.12 18.87 19.60
C GLU A 26 -17.70 18.34 20.92
N HIS A 27 -17.11 18.77 22.05
CA HIS A 27 -17.39 18.21 23.37
C HIS A 27 -18.87 18.23 23.76
N LYS A 28 -19.59 19.32 23.44
CA LYS A 28 -21.02 19.47 23.75
C LYS A 28 -21.89 18.46 23.00
N ALA A 29 -21.59 18.23 21.71
CA ALA A 29 -22.33 17.30 20.87
C ALA A 29 -21.81 15.86 20.96
N ARG A 30 -20.62 15.64 21.54
CA ARG A 30 -19.85 14.38 21.53
C ARG A 30 -19.65 13.86 20.10
N ARG A 31 -19.31 14.76 19.17
CA ARG A 31 -19.12 14.44 17.75
C ARG A 31 -17.70 14.75 17.32
N LEU A 32 -17.16 13.91 16.45
CA LEU A 32 -15.89 14.15 15.77
C LEU A 32 -16.14 14.93 14.48
N MET A 33 -15.33 15.95 14.23
CA MET A 33 -15.40 16.85 13.08
C MET A 33 -14.06 16.84 12.33
N PRO A 34 -14.03 16.58 11.00
CA PRO A 34 -15.15 16.12 10.19
C PRO A 34 -15.66 14.75 10.65
N HIS A 35 -16.93 14.46 10.37
CA HIS A 35 -17.46 13.13 10.66
C HIS A 35 -16.61 12.08 9.90
N PRO A 36 -16.18 10.97 10.53
CA PRO A 36 -15.39 9.92 9.90
C PRO A 36 -16.17 9.10 8.84
N SER A 37 -17.04 9.74 8.04
CA SER A 37 -17.84 9.11 6.97
C SER A 37 -17.02 8.67 5.76
N GLY A 38 -15.75 9.05 5.67
CA GLY A 38 -14.83 8.56 4.65
C GLY A 38 -14.36 7.14 4.98
N LEU A 39 -15.19 6.14 4.66
CA LEU A 39 -14.81 4.73 4.79
C LEU A 39 -13.58 4.45 3.92
N ALA A 40 -12.41 4.33 4.56
CA ALA A 40 -11.17 4.06 3.85
C ALA A 40 -11.21 2.65 3.23
N CYS A 41 -11.54 1.65 4.05
CA CYS A 41 -11.52 0.23 3.68
C CYS A 41 -12.90 -0.44 3.68
N LEU A 42 -13.02 -1.62 3.06
CA LEU A 42 -14.20 -2.49 3.01
C LEU A 42 -14.78 -2.87 4.39
N CYS A 43 -13.93 -2.94 5.41
CA CYS A 43 -14.34 -3.27 6.78
C CYS A 43 -14.92 -2.09 7.57
N ASN A 44 -14.96 -0.89 6.97
CA ASN A 44 -15.45 0.33 7.59
C ASN A 44 -14.71 0.75 8.87
N ARG A 45 -13.49 0.25 9.08
CA ARG A 45 -12.61 0.69 10.16
C ARG A 45 -11.76 1.86 9.71
N LEU A 46 -11.49 2.78 10.64
CA LEU A 46 -10.55 3.88 10.42
C LEU A 46 -9.12 3.34 10.40
N TYR A 47 -8.26 4.04 9.66
CA TYR A 47 -6.83 3.74 9.63
C TYR A 47 -6.23 3.94 11.02
N ASN A 48 -5.60 2.88 11.55
CA ASN A 48 -4.80 2.93 12.76
C ASN A 48 -3.31 2.82 12.39
N PRO A 49 -2.50 3.88 12.62
CA PRO A 49 -1.06 3.82 12.31
C PRO A 49 -0.27 2.88 13.23
N ASP A 50 -0.84 2.49 14.37
CA ASP A 50 -0.17 1.60 15.34
C ASP A 50 -0.32 0.11 14.98
N GLU A 51 -1.17 -0.22 14.01
CA GLU A 51 -1.42 -1.62 13.63
C GLU A 51 -0.22 -2.21 12.89
N ARG A 52 0.34 -3.26 13.48
CA ARG A 52 1.59 -3.88 13.04
C ARG A 52 1.48 -5.15 12.23
N GLU A 53 0.27 -5.66 12.10
CA GLU A 53 0.05 -6.93 11.44
C GLU A 53 0.00 -6.72 9.92
N PRO A 54 0.65 -7.59 9.13
CA PRO A 54 0.60 -7.50 7.67
C PRO A 54 -0.82 -7.44 7.10
N GLU A 55 -1.80 -8.04 7.79
CA GLU A 55 -3.21 -8.04 7.43
C GLU A 55 -3.86 -6.66 7.59
N ASN A 56 -3.36 -5.86 8.53
CA ASN A 56 -3.85 -4.52 8.85
C ASN A 56 -3.08 -3.41 8.12
N LEU A 57 -2.07 -3.76 7.32
CA LEU A 57 -1.34 -2.81 6.50
C LEU A 57 -2.25 -2.25 5.40
N MET A 58 -2.31 -0.93 5.26
CA MET A 58 -3.18 -0.26 4.29
C MET A 58 -2.46 0.09 2.98
N HIS A 59 -2.99 -0.42 1.87
CA HIS A 59 -2.55 -0.13 0.52
C HIS A 59 -3.39 0.99 -0.09
N THR A 60 -2.76 2.04 -0.64
CA THR A 60 -3.47 3.19 -1.21
C THR A 60 -3.55 3.10 -2.72
N CYS A 61 -4.75 3.23 -3.28
CA CYS A 61 -4.92 3.25 -4.73
C CYS A 61 -4.23 4.49 -5.33
N PRO A 62 -3.28 4.33 -6.28
CA PRO A 62 -2.52 5.45 -6.84
C PRO A 62 -3.38 6.41 -7.68
N ARG A 63 -4.53 5.96 -8.20
CA ARG A 63 -5.36 6.77 -9.10
C ARG A 63 -5.92 7.99 -8.37
N LYS A 64 -5.74 9.18 -8.96
CA LYS A 64 -6.17 10.48 -8.43
C LYS A 64 -7.63 10.53 -7.98
N ASP A 65 -8.54 9.92 -8.75
CA ASP A 65 -9.98 9.91 -8.44
C ASP A 65 -10.37 8.87 -7.38
N CYS A 66 -9.52 7.87 -7.14
CA CYS A 66 -9.78 6.86 -6.15
C CYS A 66 -9.15 7.22 -4.80
N ARG A 67 -7.81 7.30 -4.74
CA ARG A 67 -6.98 7.54 -3.53
C ARG A 67 -7.48 6.88 -2.23
N ARG A 68 -8.21 5.77 -2.35
CA ARG A 68 -8.75 5.03 -1.19
C ARG A 68 -7.71 4.05 -0.68
N ALA A 69 -7.69 3.86 0.64
CA ALA A 69 -6.77 2.98 1.31
C ALA A 69 -7.47 1.71 1.79
N TRP A 70 -6.90 0.54 1.53
CA TRP A 70 -7.52 -0.75 1.82
C TRP A 70 -6.58 -1.61 2.66
N HIS A 71 -7.09 -2.22 3.72
CA HIS A 71 -6.32 -3.23 4.46
C HIS A 71 -6.01 -4.41 3.54
N ARG A 72 -4.76 -4.89 3.59
CA ARG A 72 -4.32 -6.08 2.85
C ARG A 72 -5.21 -7.28 3.13
N GLY A 73 -5.50 -7.55 4.41
CA GLY A 73 -6.36 -8.65 4.83
C GLY A 73 -7.79 -8.55 4.27
N CYS A 74 -8.32 -7.33 4.12
CA CYS A 74 -9.63 -7.11 3.50
C CYS A 74 -9.62 -7.35 1.99
N LEU A 75 -8.55 -6.97 1.28
CA LEU A 75 -8.43 -7.26 -0.14
C LEU A 75 -8.31 -8.76 -0.39
N LEU A 76 -7.49 -9.46 0.41
CA LEU A 76 -7.32 -10.91 0.33
C LEU A 76 -8.61 -11.67 0.64
N SER A 77 -9.30 -11.32 1.74
CA SER A 77 -10.52 -12.02 2.17
C SER A 77 -11.70 -11.85 1.20
N HIS A 78 -11.73 -10.73 0.47
CA HIS A 78 -12.73 -10.47 -0.56
C HIS A 78 -12.29 -10.87 -1.97
N GLY A 79 -11.10 -11.45 -2.15
CA GLY A 79 -10.62 -11.94 -3.44
C GLY A 79 -10.22 -10.85 -4.43
N PHE A 80 -9.86 -9.66 -3.95
CA PHE A 80 -9.33 -8.56 -4.77
C PHE A 80 -7.84 -8.74 -5.03
N VAL A 81 -7.52 -9.85 -5.71
CA VAL A 81 -6.17 -10.23 -6.12
C VAL A 81 -6.12 -10.46 -7.63
N SER A 82 -4.99 -10.10 -8.26
CA SER A 82 -4.72 -10.42 -9.65
C SER A 82 -3.90 -11.69 -9.76
N ASN A 83 -4.38 -12.64 -10.57
CA ASN A 83 -3.66 -13.88 -10.90
C ASN A 83 -2.70 -13.70 -12.08
N ARG A 84 -2.58 -12.49 -12.65
CA ARG A 84 -1.75 -12.21 -13.82
C ARG A 84 -0.48 -11.45 -13.39
N PRO A 85 0.64 -12.15 -13.16
CA PRO A 85 1.87 -11.54 -12.64
C PRO A 85 2.58 -10.65 -13.66
N GLU A 86 2.32 -10.81 -14.95
CA GLU A 86 2.94 -9.97 -15.99
C GLU A 86 2.20 -8.63 -16.10
N GLU A 87 0.87 -8.68 -16.27
CA GLU A 87 0.03 -7.49 -16.42
C GLU A 87 0.13 -6.49 -15.25
N GLY A 88 0.36 -6.96 -14.03
CA GLY A 88 0.34 -6.06 -12.88
C GLY A 88 1.53 -5.07 -12.84
N ARG A 89 2.70 -5.45 -13.36
CA ARG A 89 3.96 -4.70 -13.15
C ARG A 89 3.96 -3.50 -14.09
N GLU A 90 3.62 -3.77 -15.33
CA GLU A 90 3.48 -2.75 -16.35
C GLU A 90 2.25 -1.87 -16.13
N ARG A 91 1.14 -2.41 -15.59
CA ARG A 91 -0.04 -1.59 -15.29
C ARG A 91 0.24 -0.45 -14.31
N PHE A 92 1.15 -0.64 -13.35
CA PHE A 92 1.55 0.45 -12.45
C PHE A 92 2.29 1.58 -13.18
N LEU A 93 3.06 1.24 -14.22
CA LEU A 93 3.79 2.20 -15.03
C LEU A 93 2.89 2.83 -16.10
N LYS A 94 1.91 2.09 -16.63
CA LYS A 94 0.94 2.58 -17.63
C LYS A 94 -0.13 3.49 -17.04
N SER A 95 -0.37 3.42 -15.73
CA SER A 95 -1.36 4.29 -15.07
C SER A 95 -0.71 5.59 -14.61
N ASP A 96 -0.96 6.65 -15.36
CA ASP A 96 -0.55 8.00 -14.99
C ASP A 96 -1.15 8.37 -13.61
N PRO A 97 -0.30 8.67 -12.59
CA PRO A 97 -0.78 8.98 -11.24
C PRO A 97 -1.56 10.31 -11.18
N ASP A 98 -1.36 11.20 -12.15
CA ASP A 98 -1.97 12.53 -12.20
C ASP A 98 -3.18 12.62 -13.13
N ALA A 99 -3.28 11.70 -14.10
CA ALA A 99 -4.45 11.58 -14.94
C ALA A 99 -5.66 11.12 -14.12
N SER A 100 -6.51 12.07 -13.77
CA SER A 100 -7.88 11.83 -13.31
C SER A 100 -8.74 11.46 -14.52
N GLY A 101 -8.96 10.18 -14.77
CA GLY A 101 -10.05 9.77 -15.66
C GLY A 101 -9.84 8.54 -16.53
N THR A 102 -10.85 7.67 -16.50
CA THR A 102 -11.41 6.89 -17.63
C THR A 102 -10.48 6.07 -18.53
N LEU A 103 -9.27 5.68 -18.11
CA LEU A 103 -8.59 4.57 -18.77
C LEU A 103 -9.30 3.24 -18.44
N GLY A 104 -10.37 2.99 -19.22
CA GLY A 104 -10.60 1.70 -19.88
C GLY A 104 -10.53 0.47 -19.00
N THR A 105 -11.18 0.51 -17.84
CA THR A 105 -11.61 -0.73 -17.19
C THR A 105 -13.12 -0.71 -17.18
N ASP A 106 -13.70 -0.91 -18.37
CA ASP A 106 -15.11 -1.26 -18.60
C ASP A 106 -15.52 -2.58 -17.92
N SER A 107 -14.70 -3.11 -17.01
CA SER A 107 -15.17 -3.92 -15.91
C SER A 107 -16.08 -3.08 -15.01
N GLN A 108 -17.34 -2.90 -15.41
CA GLN A 108 -18.42 -2.69 -14.46
C GLN A 108 -18.17 -3.68 -13.31
N PRO A 109 -18.06 -3.23 -12.04
CA PRO A 109 -17.98 -4.16 -10.91
C PRO A 109 -19.15 -5.13 -11.08
N PRO A 110 -18.93 -6.45 -10.95
CA PRO A 110 -19.92 -7.46 -11.32
C PRO A 110 -21.23 -7.09 -10.64
N ARG A 111 -22.14 -6.50 -11.42
CA ARG A 111 -23.42 -6.04 -10.90
C ARG A 111 -24.07 -7.30 -10.38
N LYS A 112 -24.25 -7.40 -9.05
CA LYS A 112 -25.06 -8.46 -8.44
C LYS A 112 -26.31 -8.55 -9.32
N LYS A 113 -26.48 -9.68 -10.01
CA LYS A 113 -27.50 -9.87 -11.05
C LYS A 113 -28.86 -9.51 -10.45
N ALA A 114 -29.25 -8.24 -10.57
CA ALA A 114 -30.60 -7.82 -10.28
C ALA A 114 -31.43 -8.55 -11.33
N ARG A 115 -32.29 -9.46 -10.87
CA ARG A 115 -33.15 -10.29 -11.70
C ARG A 115 -34.19 -9.38 -12.36
N ILE A 116 -33.80 -8.65 -13.40
CA ILE A 116 -34.69 -7.80 -14.18
C ILE A 116 -35.47 -8.74 -15.10
N LYS A 117 -36.69 -9.11 -14.67
CA LYS A 117 -37.73 -9.63 -15.55
C LYS A 117 -38.20 -8.46 -16.43
N GLY A 118 -37.63 -8.31 -17.61
CA GLY A 118 -38.06 -7.28 -18.57
C GLY A 118 -37.68 -7.64 -20.00
N LYS A 119 -38.67 -8.06 -20.78
CA LYS A 119 -38.58 -8.18 -22.24
C LYS A 119 -38.49 -6.77 -22.83
N GLY A 120 -37.31 -6.33 -23.23
CA GLY A 120 -37.08 -5.04 -23.89
C GLY A 120 -36.10 -5.19 -25.05
N LYS A 121 -36.48 -4.67 -26.22
CA LYS A 121 -35.82 -4.86 -27.52
C LYS A 121 -34.40 -4.27 -27.57
N ARG A 122 -33.52 -5.06 -28.19
CA ARG A 122 -32.17 -4.76 -28.71
C ARG A 122 -32.05 -3.34 -29.29
N GLN A 123 -31.10 -2.56 -28.79
CA GLN A 123 -30.50 -1.44 -29.51
C GLN A 123 -29.05 -1.76 -29.85
N GLN A 124 -28.62 -1.23 -30.99
CA GLN A 124 -27.42 -1.58 -31.73
C GLN A 124 -26.14 -1.13 -31.00
N LYS A 125 -25.14 -2.01 -31.07
CA LYS A 125 -23.83 -1.91 -30.42
C LYS A 125 -22.94 -1.03 -31.32
N ALA A 126 -22.53 0.14 -30.83
CA ALA A 126 -21.46 0.91 -31.46
C ALA A 126 -20.15 0.11 -31.27
N SER A 127 -19.48 -0.21 -32.38
CA SER A 127 -18.12 -0.73 -32.36
C SER A 127 -17.19 0.43 -32.06
N VAL A 128 -16.65 0.45 -30.85
CA VAL A 128 -15.46 1.25 -30.55
C VAL A 128 -14.31 0.52 -31.21
N GLU A 129 -13.64 1.18 -32.14
CA GLU A 129 -12.39 0.71 -32.74
C GLU A 129 -11.33 0.85 -31.65
N ASP A 130 -10.90 -0.29 -31.08
CA ASP A 130 -9.77 -0.39 -30.16
C ASP A 130 -8.50 -0.11 -30.96
N GLU A 131 -8.17 1.17 -31.12
CA GLU A 131 -6.87 1.61 -31.63
C GLU A 131 -5.80 1.41 -30.53
N ASP A 132 -4.67 0.84 -30.94
CA ASP A 132 -3.37 0.76 -30.25
C ASP A 132 -3.12 -0.36 -29.20
N GLU A 133 -3.17 -1.62 -29.64
CA GLU A 133 -2.46 -2.74 -28.97
C GLU A 133 -0.98 -2.91 -29.41
N SER A 134 -0.51 -2.20 -30.45
CA SER A 134 0.85 -2.40 -31.00
C SER A 134 1.97 -1.67 -30.26
N GLY A 135 1.66 -0.85 -29.25
CA GLY A 135 2.66 -0.05 -28.53
C GLY A 135 3.41 -0.80 -27.42
N ASP A 136 3.04 -2.03 -27.08
CA ASP A 136 3.48 -2.63 -25.82
C ASP A 136 4.89 -3.23 -25.86
N GLU A 137 5.29 -3.83 -26.99
CA GLU A 137 6.61 -4.46 -27.10
C GLU A 137 7.76 -3.45 -27.01
N GLY A 138 7.58 -2.25 -27.57
CA GLY A 138 8.58 -1.18 -27.52
C GLY A 138 8.79 -0.64 -26.11
N ASN A 139 7.71 -0.54 -25.32
CA ASN A 139 7.78 -0.05 -23.95
C ASN A 139 8.58 -0.99 -23.05
N VAL A 140 8.39 -2.30 -23.18
CA VAL A 140 9.10 -3.30 -22.36
C VAL A 140 10.61 -3.25 -22.62
N ALA A 141 11.01 -3.13 -23.89
CA ALA A 141 12.43 -2.99 -24.26
C ALA A 141 13.04 -1.71 -23.69
N PHE A 142 12.31 -0.59 -23.73
CA PHE A 142 12.77 0.68 -23.17
C PHE A 142 12.85 0.66 -21.64
N LEU A 143 11.91 0.01 -20.94
CA LEU A 143 11.99 -0.11 -19.47
C LEU A 143 13.27 -0.83 -19.01
N ALA A 144 13.85 -1.70 -19.84
CA ALA A 144 15.11 -2.37 -19.54
C ALA A 144 16.35 -1.47 -19.70
N THR A 145 16.24 -0.35 -20.42
CA THR A 145 17.34 0.63 -20.57
C THR A 145 17.35 1.67 -19.45
N LEU A 146 16.22 1.85 -18.74
CA LEU A 146 16.11 2.76 -17.63
C LEU A 146 16.97 2.33 -16.41
N PRO A 147 17.41 3.28 -15.56
CA PRO A 147 18.10 2.95 -14.33
C PRO A 147 17.30 1.98 -13.45
N ALA A 148 17.90 0.83 -13.15
CA ALA A 148 17.24 -0.22 -12.36
C ALA A 148 16.69 0.25 -11.00
N PRO A 149 17.34 1.17 -10.25
CA PRO A 149 16.78 1.64 -8.98
C PRO A 149 15.54 2.55 -9.19
N LEU A 150 15.47 3.33 -10.27
CA LEU A 150 14.29 4.13 -10.63
C LEU A 150 13.09 3.23 -10.92
N VAL A 151 13.27 2.24 -11.81
CA VAL A 151 12.23 1.28 -12.16
C VAL A 151 11.77 0.50 -10.91
N ARG A 152 12.72 0.09 -10.07
CA ARG A 152 12.40 -0.59 -8.81
C ARG A 152 11.55 0.28 -7.89
N ALA A 153 11.88 1.56 -7.73
CA ALA A 153 11.10 2.50 -6.92
C ALA A 153 9.70 2.73 -7.51
N ALA A 154 9.58 2.91 -8.82
CA ALA A 154 8.30 3.11 -9.50
C ALA A 154 7.37 1.90 -9.37
N LEU A 155 7.92 0.69 -9.34
CA LEU A 155 7.18 -0.56 -9.20
C LEU A 155 6.76 -0.90 -7.76
N GLN A 156 7.22 -0.15 -6.75
CA GLN A 156 6.80 -0.41 -5.38
C GLN A 156 5.30 -0.13 -5.21
N PRO A 157 4.59 -0.92 -4.38
CA PRO A 157 3.23 -0.59 -3.98
C PRO A 157 3.23 0.70 -3.16
N ILE A 158 2.15 1.48 -3.24
CA ILE A 158 2.00 2.69 -2.44
C ILE A 158 1.47 2.29 -1.06
N LEU A 159 2.37 2.27 -0.09
CA LEU A 159 2.09 1.91 1.29
C LEU A 159 1.94 3.17 2.14
N LYS A 160 0.88 3.23 2.95
CA LYS A 160 0.89 4.09 4.14
C LYS A 160 1.91 3.53 5.13
N PRO A 161 2.56 4.38 5.93
CA PRO A 161 3.84 4.08 6.56
C PRO A 161 3.88 2.77 7.34
N TRP A 162 5.03 2.12 7.20
CA TRP A 162 5.49 0.89 7.83
C TRP A 162 7.03 0.91 7.74
N PRO A 163 7.86 0.86 8.82
CA PRO A 163 7.63 0.75 10.27
C PRO A 163 7.92 2.06 11.05
N PRO A 164 7.67 2.11 12.39
CA PRO A 164 7.85 3.30 13.25
C PRO A 164 9.28 3.79 13.46
N SER A 165 10.30 3.11 12.92
CA SER A 165 11.66 3.66 12.89
C SER A 165 11.78 4.85 11.94
N SER A 166 10.85 4.98 10.98
CA SER A 166 10.72 6.17 10.15
C SER A 166 9.45 6.93 10.54
N PRO A 167 9.56 8.08 11.22
CA PRO A 167 8.41 8.90 11.63
C PRO A 167 7.61 9.55 10.50
N MET A 168 7.71 9.05 9.27
CA MET A 168 7.02 9.60 8.11
C MET A 168 5.57 9.15 8.11
N VAL A 169 4.64 10.10 8.07
CA VAL A 169 3.21 9.79 8.08
C VAL A 169 2.68 9.48 6.66
N SER A 170 3.45 9.78 5.61
CA SER A 170 3.12 9.48 4.21
C SER A 170 3.73 8.19 3.66
N GLY A 171 4.54 7.44 4.42
CA GLY A 171 5.16 6.21 3.92
C GLY A 171 6.01 6.44 2.68
N ASN A 172 5.93 5.54 1.68
CA ASN A 172 6.70 5.62 0.43
C ASN A 172 5.98 6.38 -0.70
N VAL A 173 4.85 7.03 -0.42
CA VAL A 173 3.94 7.57 -1.46
C VAL A 173 4.66 8.54 -2.40
N SER A 174 5.35 9.57 -1.88
CA SER A 174 6.05 10.57 -2.72
C SER A 174 7.12 9.95 -3.58
N ARG A 175 7.96 9.10 -2.97
CA ARG A 175 9.04 8.39 -3.66
C ARG A 175 8.50 7.58 -4.84
N VAL A 176 7.46 6.79 -4.61
CA VAL A 176 6.86 5.94 -5.64
C VAL A 176 6.19 6.77 -6.73
N ILE A 177 5.45 7.83 -6.37
CA ILE A 177 4.76 8.67 -7.36
C ILE A 177 5.74 9.47 -8.21
N ASN A 178 6.78 10.05 -7.61
CA ASN A 178 7.82 10.76 -8.35
C ASN A 178 8.57 9.81 -9.28
N ALA A 179 8.93 8.61 -8.81
CA ALA A 179 9.56 7.59 -9.65
C ALA A 179 8.66 7.20 -10.83
N ARG A 180 7.35 7.00 -10.61
CA ARG A 180 6.39 6.69 -11.69
C ARG A 180 6.27 7.83 -12.70
N ARG A 181 6.24 9.09 -12.25
CA ARG A 181 6.22 10.26 -13.14
C ARG A 181 7.46 10.33 -14.02
N LEU A 182 8.64 10.11 -13.44
CA LEU A 182 9.90 10.09 -14.17
C LEU A 182 9.95 8.96 -15.20
N VAL A 183 9.49 7.75 -14.86
CA VAL A 183 9.41 6.64 -15.82
C VAL A 183 8.44 6.95 -16.96
N LEU A 184 7.27 7.50 -16.64
CA LEU A 184 6.27 7.90 -17.65
C LEU A 184 6.77 9.02 -18.56
N GLN A 185 7.52 9.98 -18.00
CA GLN A 185 8.15 11.03 -18.77
C GLN A 185 9.23 10.44 -19.68
N ALA A 186 10.10 9.57 -19.16
CA ALA A 186 11.12 8.92 -19.96
C ALA A 186 10.55 8.06 -21.10
N LEU A 187 9.40 7.41 -20.88
CA LEU A 187 8.69 6.68 -21.95
C LEU A 187 8.17 7.61 -23.06
N LYS A 188 7.87 8.87 -22.75
CA LYS A 188 7.42 9.88 -23.74
C LYS A 188 8.60 10.54 -24.45
N ASP A 189 9.62 10.91 -23.69
CA ASP A 189 10.74 11.73 -24.16
C ASP A 189 11.90 10.87 -24.72
N GLY A 190 11.96 9.59 -24.34
CA GLY A 190 13.03 8.65 -24.73
C GLY A 190 14.30 8.75 -23.86
N GLU A 191 14.30 9.60 -22.83
CA GLU A 191 15.44 9.82 -21.94
C GLU A 191 15.01 10.11 -20.49
N VAL A 192 15.90 9.81 -19.53
CA VAL A 192 15.69 10.13 -18.10
C VAL A 192 16.45 11.41 -17.78
N ALA A 193 15.80 12.34 -17.09
CA ALA A 193 16.45 13.56 -16.60
C ALA A 193 17.65 13.22 -15.69
N GLU A 194 18.76 13.97 -15.84
CA GLU A 194 19.91 13.89 -14.93
C GLU A 194 19.50 14.30 -13.51
N GLY A 195 20.11 13.70 -12.49
CA GLY A 195 19.81 13.98 -11.08
C GLY A 195 18.44 13.47 -10.61
N TRP A 196 17.85 12.48 -11.30
CA TRP A 196 16.57 11.88 -10.93
C TRP A 196 16.58 11.27 -9.52
N GLU A 197 17.75 10.91 -8.99
CA GLU A 197 17.97 10.33 -7.67
C GLU A 197 17.46 11.25 -6.55
N GLU A 198 17.67 12.57 -6.67
CA GLU A 198 17.23 13.60 -5.72
C GLU A 198 15.69 13.62 -5.61
N PHE A 199 15.00 13.47 -6.73
CA PHE A 199 13.54 13.50 -6.78
C PHE A 199 12.89 12.24 -6.22
N VAL A 200 13.60 11.11 -6.27
CA VAL A 200 13.16 9.82 -5.71
C VAL A 200 13.59 9.68 -4.24
N GLY A 201 14.48 10.54 -3.76
CA GLY A 201 15.07 10.47 -2.42
C GLY A 201 15.93 9.22 -2.25
N LEU A 202 16.79 8.94 -3.24
CA LEU A 202 17.82 7.90 -3.17
C LEU A 202 19.18 8.43 -2.72
N ASP A 203 19.36 9.74 -2.78
CA ASP A 203 20.55 10.51 -2.42
C ASP A 203 20.63 10.83 -0.92
N GLY A 204 19.52 10.70 -0.21
CA GLY A 204 19.51 10.69 1.25
C GLY A 204 20.07 9.37 1.76
N GLU A 205 21.39 9.24 1.76
CA GLU A 205 22.05 8.35 2.70
C GLU A 205 21.49 8.68 4.09
N ASP A 206 20.98 7.67 4.79
CA ASP A 206 20.61 7.74 6.21
C ASP A 206 21.89 7.99 7.05
N GLU A 207 22.66 9.05 6.76
CA GLU A 207 23.94 9.40 7.39
C GLU A 207 23.77 9.97 8.81
N ASP A 208 22.54 10.22 9.26
CA ASP A 208 22.27 10.93 10.52
C ASP A 208 21.74 10.04 11.68
N ASP A 209 21.88 8.71 11.62
CA ASP A 209 21.78 7.86 12.84
C ASP A 209 23.15 7.26 13.22
N MET A 210 24.20 8.08 13.02
CA MET A 210 25.46 7.94 13.74
C MET A 210 25.20 8.22 15.22
N GLY A 211 25.04 7.13 15.97
CA GLY A 211 25.21 6.98 17.41
C GLY A 211 25.56 8.25 18.18
N GLY A 212 24.54 8.85 18.81
CA GLY A 212 24.73 9.45 20.11
C GLY A 212 25.00 8.34 21.11
N ASP A 213 26.28 7.99 21.27
CA ASP A 213 26.80 7.26 22.42
C ASP A 213 26.52 8.08 23.69
N ASP A 214 25.29 8.06 24.19
CA ASP A 214 25.00 8.41 25.60
C ASP A 214 25.26 7.16 26.45
N ALA A 215 26.53 6.75 26.43
CA ALA A 215 27.11 5.93 27.46
C ALA A 215 27.52 6.84 28.62
N ASP A 216 26.56 7.30 29.42
CA ASP A 216 26.83 7.85 30.74
C ASP A 216 25.76 7.39 31.75
N GLU A 217 26.20 6.40 32.54
CA GLU A 217 26.05 6.32 33.99
C GLU A 217 24.72 6.80 34.62
N GLN A 218 23.88 5.83 35.03
CA GLN A 218 23.32 5.85 36.38
C GLN A 218 22.89 4.46 36.84
N GLU A 219 23.86 3.76 37.41
CA GLU A 219 23.68 2.74 38.42
C GLU A 219 23.07 3.40 39.68
N VAL A 220 21.78 3.18 39.97
CA VAL A 220 21.25 3.33 41.34
C VAL A 220 20.05 2.41 41.60
N GLU A 221 20.32 1.46 42.48
CA GLU A 221 19.46 0.85 43.51
C GLU A 221 18.15 0.13 43.15
N ARG A 222 18.24 -1.21 43.28
CA ARG A 222 17.40 -2.06 44.14
C ARG A 222 16.22 -1.36 44.85
N VAL A 223 14.99 -1.83 44.59
CA VAL A 223 14.10 -2.29 45.67
C VAL A 223 13.29 -3.50 45.20
N MET A 224 13.31 -4.51 46.06
CA MET A 224 12.60 -5.77 46.03
C MET A 224 11.09 -5.61 45.84
N HIS A 225 10.45 -6.48 45.07
CA HIS A 225 9.18 -7.08 45.53
C HIS A 225 8.99 -8.49 44.98
N ALA A 226 8.50 -9.30 45.90
CA ALA A 226 8.49 -10.75 45.91
C ALA A 226 7.26 -11.33 45.19
N ASP A 227 7.49 -12.51 44.63
CA ASP A 227 6.74 -13.73 44.96
C ASP A 227 5.19 -13.66 44.95
N SER A 228 4.59 -14.26 43.93
CA SER A 228 3.44 -15.15 44.15
C SER A 228 3.21 -16.05 42.94
N GLY A 229 3.49 -17.33 43.15
CA GLY A 229 3.38 -18.37 42.14
C GLY A 229 1.95 -18.66 41.69
N THR A 230 1.85 -19.12 40.44
CA THR A 230 0.67 -19.85 39.95
C THR A 230 1.04 -21.23 39.43
N LYS A 231 0.33 -22.20 39.99
CA LYS A 231 0.48 -23.65 39.90
C LYS A 231 0.44 -24.17 38.47
N ARG A 232 1.49 -24.93 38.13
CA ARG A 232 1.51 -25.89 37.02
C ARG A 232 0.44 -26.96 37.21
N LYS A 233 -0.56 -27.04 36.32
CA LYS A 233 -1.37 -28.24 36.13
C LYS A 233 -0.73 -29.08 35.01
N LYS A 234 -0.25 -30.26 35.40
CA LYS A 234 0.09 -31.37 34.51
C LYS A 234 -1.21 -31.96 33.96
N SER A 235 -1.38 -32.00 32.65
CA SER A 235 -2.36 -32.88 32.00
C SER A 235 -1.64 -33.76 30.99
N ALA A 236 -1.96 -35.04 31.10
CA ALA A 236 -1.24 -36.17 30.56
C ALA A 236 -1.41 -36.35 29.05
N ALA A 237 -0.47 -37.13 28.54
CA ALA A 237 -0.34 -37.71 27.22
C ALA A 237 -1.66 -38.18 26.57
N ASN A 238 -1.75 -38.01 25.26
CA ASN A 238 -2.06 -39.15 24.41
C ASN A 238 -1.37 -39.00 23.05
N GLY A 239 -0.43 -39.90 22.80
CA GLY A 239 0.32 -39.97 21.56
C GLY A 239 -0.52 -40.53 20.42
N ARG A 240 -0.36 -39.94 19.24
CA ARG A 240 -0.49 -40.64 17.95
C ARG A 240 0.65 -40.17 17.07
N GLY A 241 1.50 -41.12 16.69
CA GLY A 241 2.67 -40.89 15.84
C GLY A 241 2.26 -40.28 14.52
N ALA A 242 2.75 -39.06 14.27
CA ALA A 242 2.75 -38.47 12.95
C ALA A 242 4.01 -38.94 12.23
N VAL A 243 3.80 -39.64 11.11
CA VAL A 243 4.84 -39.98 10.14
C VAL A 243 5.48 -38.68 9.69
N ILE A 244 6.73 -38.46 10.09
CA ILE A 244 7.58 -37.37 9.60
C ILE A 244 7.95 -37.74 8.16
N GLY A 245 7.03 -37.43 7.24
CA GLY A 245 7.36 -37.33 5.83
C GLY A 245 8.44 -36.27 5.71
N LYS A 246 9.61 -36.65 5.18
CA LYS A 246 10.67 -35.72 4.80
C LYS A 246 10.07 -34.69 3.85
N GLN A 247 9.68 -33.52 4.39
CA GLN A 247 9.38 -32.36 3.59
C GLN A 247 10.69 -31.98 2.91
N THR A 248 10.80 -32.31 1.64
CA THR A 248 11.79 -31.66 0.79
C THR A 248 11.41 -30.20 0.77
N ASP A 249 12.26 -29.34 1.35
CA ASP A 249 12.23 -27.88 1.28
C ASP A 249 12.34 -27.44 -0.19
N VAL A 250 11.31 -27.71 -0.98
CA VAL A 250 11.05 -26.96 -2.18
C VAL A 250 10.56 -25.63 -1.64
N LYS A 251 11.46 -24.65 -1.57
CA LYS A 251 11.11 -23.23 -1.42
C LYS A 251 10.15 -22.89 -2.55
N SER A 252 8.87 -23.19 -2.37
CA SER A 252 7.80 -22.69 -3.21
C SER A 252 7.87 -21.20 -3.04
N LYS A 253 8.41 -20.52 -4.07
CA LYS A 253 8.21 -19.09 -4.22
C LYS A 253 6.70 -18.93 -4.32
N ASP A 254 6.04 -18.65 -3.20
CA ASP A 254 4.64 -18.30 -3.21
C ASP A 254 4.50 -17.17 -4.23
N PRO A 255 3.63 -17.34 -5.25
CA PRO A 255 3.48 -16.33 -6.28
C PRO A 255 3.13 -15.03 -5.58
N GLU A 256 3.91 -13.98 -5.86
CA GLU A 256 3.75 -12.65 -5.28
C GLU A 256 2.32 -12.18 -5.53
N LEU A 257 1.46 -12.28 -4.50
CA LEU A 257 0.04 -11.95 -4.60
C LEU A 257 -0.10 -10.45 -4.86
N ARG A 258 -0.67 -10.10 -6.00
CA ARG A 258 -0.88 -8.70 -6.38
C ARG A 258 -2.28 -8.25 -6.02
N LEU A 259 -2.36 -7.14 -5.31
CA LEU A 259 -3.61 -6.58 -4.83
C LEU A 259 -4.25 -5.68 -5.90
N VAL A 260 -5.58 -5.68 -5.94
CA VAL A 260 -6.36 -4.93 -6.92
C VAL A 260 -7.36 -4.04 -6.19
N CYS A 261 -7.55 -2.81 -6.67
CA CYS A 261 -8.48 -1.87 -6.08
C CYS A 261 -9.93 -2.28 -6.34
N PRO A 262 -10.78 -2.39 -5.29
CA PRO A 262 -12.19 -2.74 -5.45
C PRO A 262 -13.00 -1.76 -6.31
N LEU A 263 -12.56 -0.50 -6.41
CA LEU A 263 -13.32 0.56 -7.08
C LEU A 263 -12.92 0.76 -8.54
N CYS A 264 -11.62 0.74 -8.80
CA CYS A 264 -11.08 1.06 -10.13
C CYS A 264 -10.47 -0.15 -10.84
N LEU A 265 -10.38 -1.29 -10.16
CA LEU A 265 -9.81 -2.55 -10.64
C LEU A 265 -8.36 -2.44 -11.15
N GLY A 266 -7.71 -1.32 -10.85
CA GLY A 266 -6.28 -1.11 -11.04
C GLY A 266 -5.47 -1.75 -9.91
N PRO A 267 -4.19 -2.02 -10.15
CA PRO A 267 -3.33 -2.60 -9.13
C PRO A 267 -3.06 -1.61 -7.98
N ILE A 268 -2.81 -2.13 -6.77
CA ILE A 268 -2.48 -1.34 -5.56
C ILE A 268 -1.11 -1.72 -5.02
#